data_AF-A0A7W1SEC9-F1
#
_entry.id   AF-A0A7W1SEC9-F1
#
_cell.length_a   1.000
_cell.length_b   1.000
_cell.length_c   1.000
_cell.angle_alpha   90.00
_cell.angle_beta   90.00
_cell.angle_gamma   90.00
#
_symmetry.space_group_name_H-M   'P 1'
#
loop_
_entity.id
_entity.type
_entity.pdbx_description
1 polymer ?
#
loop_
_entity_poly.entity_id
_entity_poly.type
_entity_poly.pdbx_seq_one_letter_code
_entity_poly.pdbx_strand_id
1 'polypeptide(L)'
;MEHPRVTLSGVTSAWMRGVVMLAACALWPAAAAGQPFELSVDAPPELQRMAARVQAMDPAPMEGALARAGLDLPPRVHVTLLPDSDARVRSAPAWVVAQAFGTDTIIIFPERISSYPYDSLEAVMLHEIVHLALVARAGGQPLPRWFHEGVAVSVEAGWGLGSQARLLLAAARGPAIDDVSRLFRSESHPDTTTAYLLAAALIEDVRARHGQHVPGAIAGHVARGTSFDRAFWIETGDTVDRAAGRAWSAYRGWSRWMPVVTSPAALWSWILALAFVAFVLKVRRRRERRRQWDEDDDQEDEAALEEESEIDESPPRNHR
;
A
#
# COMPACT_ATOMS: atom_id res chain seq x y z
N MET A 1 -85.18 63.74 -18.48
CA MET A 1 -85.06 63.29 -19.89
C MET A 1 -83.56 63.30 -20.16
N GLU A 2 -82.82 62.23 -20.44
CA GLU A 2 -83.09 60.89 -20.97
C GLU A 2 -82.16 59.85 -20.29
N HIS A 3 -82.57 58.58 -20.32
CA HIS A 3 -81.81 57.37 -19.96
C HIS A 3 -80.99 56.85 -21.18
N PRO A 4 -80.27 55.70 -21.16
CA PRO A 4 -79.79 54.77 -20.09
C PRO A 4 -78.26 54.45 -20.28
N ARG A 5 -77.52 53.53 -19.61
CA ARG A 5 -77.66 52.06 -19.40
C ARG A 5 -76.57 51.56 -18.41
N VAL A 6 -76.90 50.71 -17.42
CA VAL A 6 -76.73 49.21 -17.30
C VAL A 6 -75.28 48.81 -16.91
N THR A 7 -74.90 47.92 -15.96
CA THR A 7 -75.26 46.52 -15.53
C THR A 7 -74.96 46.30 -14.02
N LEU A 8 -75.82 45.69 -13.18
CA LEU A 8 -75.89 44.26 -12.73
C LEU A 8 -74.57 43.66 -12.16
N SER A 9 -74.36 43.32 -10.87
CA SER A 9 -75.08 42.54 -9.81
C SER A 9 -74.69 41.05 -9.73
N GLY A 10 -74.31 40.58 -8.53
CA GLY A 10 -74.21 39.15 -8.13
C GLY A 10 -73.04 38.88 -7.15
N VAL A 11 -73.18 38.96 -5.81
CA VAL A 11 -73.78 38.02 -4.82
C VAL A 11 -72.81 36.93 -4.31
N THR A 12 -72.40 37.09 -3.03
CA THR A 12 -72.11 36.13 -1.90
C THR A 12 -71.22 34.90 -2.16
N SER A 13 -70.36 34.38 -1.27
CA SER A 13 -70.44 34.13 0.19
C SER A 13 -69.12 33.53 0.72
N ALA A 14 -68.82 33.78 2.01
CA ALA A 14 -68.03 32.96 2.97
C ALA A 14 -66.55 32.64 2.66
N TRP A 15 -65.69 32.54 3.69
CA TRP A 15 -64.87 31.35 4.01
C TRP A 15 -63.91 31.61 5.18
N MET A 16 -63.78 30.54 5.97
CA MET A 16 -62.95 30.30 7.15
C MET A 16 -61.48 30.72 7.05
N ARG A 17 -60.94 31.05 8.23
CA ARG A 17 -59.51 31.22 8.53
C ARG A 17 -58.75 29.92 8.24
N GLY A 18 -57.85 29.97 7.25
CA GLY A 18 -56.81 28.96 7.02
C GLY A 18 -55.44 29.52 7.40
N VAL A 19 -54.76 28.82 8.30
CA VAL A 19 -53.36 29.04 8.66
C VAL A 19 -52.50 28.68 7.44
N VAL A 20 -51.80 29.67 6.88
CA VAL A 20 -50.80 29.43 5.81
C VAL A 20 -49.49 29.01 6.48
N MET A 21 -49.24 27.70 6.58
CA MET A 21 -47.89 27.17 6.74
C MET A 21 -47.18 27.27 5.38
N LEU A 22 -46.29 28.25 5.24
CA LEU A 22 -45.32 28.28 4.15
C LEU A 22 -44.30 27.16 4.37
N ALA A 23 -44.54 26.01 3.74
CA ALA A 23 -43.53 24.99 3.54
C ALA A 23 -42.49 25.53 2.54
N ALA A 24 -41.45 26.17 3.06
CA ALA A 24 -40.23 26.42 2.30
C ALA A 24 -39.52 25.08 2.10
N CYS A 25 -39.86 24.37 1.01
CA CYS A 25 -39.02 23.30 0.51
C CYS A 25 -37.69 23.92 0.09
N ALA A 26 -36.70 23.85 0.98
CA ALA A 26 -35.32 24.05 0.61
C ALA A 26 -35.00 23.02 -0.48
N LEU A 27 -34.91 23.49 -1.73
CA LEU A 27 -34.30 22.76 -2.83
C LEU A 27 -32.83 22.59 -2.46
N TRP A 28 -32.54 21.53 -1.72
CA TRP A 28 -31.19 21.01 -1.59
C TRP A 28 -30.75 20.64 -3.00
N PRO A 29 -29.64 21.16 -3.54
CA PRO A 29 -29.14 20.67 -4.81
C PRO A 29 -28.90 19.18 -4.61
N ALA A 30 -29.62 18.35 -5.35
CA ALA A 30 -29.31 16.94 -5.47
C ALA A 30 -27.82 16.88 -5.81
N ALA A 31 -27.02 16.23 -4.95
CA ALA A 31 -25.64 15.95 -5.25
C ALA A 31 -25.62 15.38 -6.67
N ALA A 32 -24.90 16.03 -7.58
CA ALA A 32 -24.74 15.53 -8.93
C ALA A 32 -24.29 14.08 -8.79
N ALA A 33 -25.15 13.13 -9.18
CA ALA A 33 -24.77 11.74 -9.24
C ALA A 33 -23.49 11.71 -10.08
N GLY A 34 -22.38 11.29 -9.46
CA GLY A 34 -21.08 11.24 -10.12
C GLY A 34 -21.24 10.52 -11.45
N GLN A 35 -20.61 11.04 -12.51
CA GLN A 35 -20.64 10.33 -13.78
C GLN A 35 -20.11 8.90 -13.56
N PRO A 36 -20.78 7.88 -14.12
CA PRO A 36 -20.31 6.51 -13.96
C PRO A 36 -18.89 6.39 -14.53
N PHE A 37 -18.03 5.68 -13.81
CA PHE A 37 -16.69 5.36 -14.28
C PHE A 37 -16.77 4.61 -15.61
N GLU A 38 -16.16 5.17 -16.66
CA GLU A 38 -16.11 4.58 -17.99
C GLU A 38 -14.70 4.05 -18.28
N LEU A 39 -14.57 2.73 -18.37
CA LEU A 39 -13.33 2.06 -18.77
C LEU A 39 -13.47 1.51 -20.19
N SER A 40 -12.62 2.00 -21.08
CA SER A 40 -12.51 1.48 -22.46
C SER A 40 -11.14 0.84 -22.66
N VAL A 41 -11.08 -0.24 -23.44
CA VAL A 41 -9.83 -0.97 -23.69
C VAL A 41 -9.70 -1.25 -25.18
N ASP A 42 -8.59 -0.80 -25.78
CA ASP A 42 -8.17 -1.15 -27.12
C ASP A 42 -7.05 -2.20 -27.06
N ALA A 43 -7.18 -3.27 -27.84
CA ALA A 43 -6.24 -4.38 -27.84
C ALA A 43 -6.29 -5.15 -29.17
N PRO A 44 -5.14 -5.63 -29.68
CA PRO A 44 -5.13 -6.51 -30.85
C PRO A 44 -5.78 -7.87 -30.52
N PRO A 45 -6.16 -8.66 -31.55
CA PRO A 45 -6.85 -9.95 -31.38
C PRO A 45 -6.18 -10.90 -30.39
N GLU A 46 -4.84 -10.97 -30.38
CA GLU A 46 -4.06 -11.81 -29.47
C GLU A 46 -4.21 -11.43 -27.98
N LEU A 47 -4.53 -10.17 -27.67
CA LEU A 47 -4.61 -9.64 -26.31
C LEU A 47 -6.06 -9.51 -25.81
N GLN A 48 -7.06 -9.96 -26.56
CA GLN A 48 -8.48 -9.83 -26.23
C GLN A 48 -8.86 -10.47 -24.88
N ARG A 49 -8.21 -11.58 -24.49
CA ARG A 49 -8.42 -12.18 -23.16
C ARG A 49 -7.97 -11.26 -22.03
N MET A 50 -6.85 -10.57 -22.21
CA MET A 50 -6.36 -9.59 -21.25
C MET A 50 -7.25 -8.36 -21.22
N ALA A 51 -7.68 -7.89 -22.39
CA ALA A 51 -8.61 -6.76 -22.51
C ALA A 51 -9.93 -7.02 -21.77
N ALA A 52 -10.51 -8.22 -21.93
CA ALA A 52 -11.70 -8.63 -21.19
C ALA A 52 -11.48 -8.65 -19.67
N ARG A 53 -10.29 -9.07 -19.21
CA ARG A 53 -9.93 -9.02 -17.78
C ARG A 53 -9.86 -7.58 -17.26
N VAL A 54 -9.25 -6.66 -18.00
CA VAL A 54 -9.18 -5.23 -17.64
C VAL A 54 -10.60 -4.63 -17.59
N GLN A 55 -11.42 -4.89 -18.61
CA GLN A 55 -12.81 -4.41 -18.66
C GLN A 55 -13.69 -4.94 -17.53
N ALA A 56 -13.38 -6.14 -17.02
CA ALA A 56 -14.11 -6.78 -15.93
C ALA A 56 -13.64 -6.36 -14.52
N MET A 57 -12.65 -5.46 -14.40
CA MET A 57 -12.16 -5.02 -13.10
C MET A 57 -13.23 -4.21 -12.34
N ASP A 58 -13.42 -4.56 -11.07
CA ASP A 58 -14.27 -3.78 -10.17
C ASP A 58 -13.58 -2.44 -9.83
N PRO A 59 -14.21 -1.29 -10.09
CA PRO A 59 -13.63 0.01 -9.73
C PRO A 59 -13.61 0.31 -8.23
N ALA A 60 -14.47 -0.34 -7.42
CA ALA A 60 -14.64 0.03 -6.02
C ALA A 60 -13.35 -0.05 -5.16
N PRO A 61 -12.49 -1.09 -5.29
CA PRO A 61 -11.21 -1.13 -4.58
C PRO A 61 -10.27 0.02 -4.98
N MET A 62 -10.24 0.39 -6.26
CA MET A 62 -9.40 1.46 -6.78
C MET A 62 -9.89 2.83 -6.28
N GLU A 63 -11.20 3.06 -6.35
CA GLU A 63 -11.84 4.25 -5.80
C GLU A 63 -11.53 4.40 -4.31
N GLY A 64 -11.69 3.32 -3.53
CA GLY A 64 -11.36 3.33 -2.11
C GLY A 64 -9.88 3.61 -1.82
N ALA A 65 -8.97 3.15 -2.68
CA ALA A 65 -7.54 3.40 -2.56
C ALA A 65 -7.18 4.87 -2.87
N LEU A 66 -7.73 5.43 -3.94
CA LEU A 66 -7.57 6.83 -4.32
C LEU A 66 -8.15 7.78 -3.27
N ALA A 67 -9.34 7.48 -2.76
CA ALA A 67 -10.01 8.30 -1.75
C ALA A 67 -9.17 8.42 -0.47
N ARG A 68 -8.46 7.34 -0.06
CA ARG A 68 -7.51 7.40 1.07
C ARG A 68 -6.37 8.39 0.83
N ALA A 69 -5.92 8.54 -0.41
CA ALA A 69 -4.88 9.49 -0.81
C ALA A 69 -5.42 10.92 -1.07
N GLY A 70 -6.73 11.15 -0.88
CA GLY A 70 -7.39 12.43 -1.20
C GLY A 70 -7.56 12.66 -2.69
N LEU A 71 -7.58 11.58 -3.47
CA LEU A 71 -7.72 11.58 -4.92
C LEU A 71 -9.09 11.01 -5.31
N ASP A 72 -9.57 11.45 -6.45
CA ASP A 72 -10.83 10.98 -7.03
C ASP A 72 -10.53 10.01 -8.18
N LEU A 73 -11.37 9.00 -8.36
CA LEU A 73 -11.28 8.13 -9.53
C LEU A 73 -11.55 8.97 -10.80
N PRO A 74 -10.66 8.93 -11.82
CA PRO A 74 -10.93 9.62 -13.07
C PRO A 74 -12.24 9.12 -13.69
N PRO A 75 -13.11 10.00 -14.21
CA PRO A 75 -14.43 9.60 -14.70
C PRO A 75 -14.35 8.69 -15.92
N ARG A 76 -13.27 8.79 -16.70
CA ARG A 76 -13.04 8.02 -17.92
C ARG A 76 -11.58 7.58 -17.95
N VAL A 77 -11.36 6.32 -18.30
CA VAL A 77 -10.02 5.75 -18.52
C VAL A 77 -10.03 4.95 -19.81
N HIS A 78 -9.07 5.23 -20.69
CA HIS A 78 -8.81 4.50 -21.92
C HIS A 78 -7.49 3.74 -21.79
N VAL A 79 -7.56 2.42 -21.90
CA VAL A 79 -6.39 1.55 -21.82
C VAL A 79 -6.07 1.01 -23.21
N THR A 80 -4.81 1.13 -23.64
CA THR A 80 -4.32 0.47 -24.85
C THR A 80 -3.34 -0.63 -24.46
N LEU A 81 -3.62 -1.86 -24.88
CA LEU A 81 -2.72 -3.01 -24.68
C LEU A 81 -1.86 -3.19 -25.93
N LEU A 82 -0.54 -3.07 -25.79
CA LEU A 82 0.39 -3.20 -26.91
C LEU A 82 1.22 -4.49 -26.79
N PRO A 83 1.27 -5.31 -27.86
CA PRO A 83 2.11 -6.50 -27.87
C PRO A 83 3.58 -6.11 -28.06
N ASP A 84 4.51 -6.99 -27.66
CA ASP A 84 5.96 -6.79 -27.84
C ASP A 84 6.40 -6.53 -29.30
N SER A 85 5.56 -6.94 -30.27
CA SER A 85 5.76 -6.70 -31.70
C SER A 85 5.48 -5.24 -32.13
N ASP A 86 4.95 -4.38 -31.25
CA ASP A 86 4.73 -2.96 -31.52
C ASP A 86 6.05 -2.16 -31.43
N ALA A 87 6.23 -1.19 -32.34
CA ALA A 87 7.45 -0.37 -32.38
C ALA A 87 7.63 0.49 -31.13
N ARG A 88 6.53 0.96 -30.52
CA ARG A 88 6.54 1.75 -29.29
C ARG A 88 7.09 0.93 -28.12
N VAL A 89 6.67 -0.33 -28.02
CA VAL A 89 7.15 -1.26 -26.98
C VAL A 89 8.65 -1.50 -27.12
N ARG A 90 9.15 -1.73 -28.34
CA ARG A 90 10.60 -1.88 -28.59
C ARG A 90 11.43 -0.64 -28.30
N SER A 91 10.86 0.55 -28.45
CA SER A 91 11.54 1.81 -28.14
C SER A 91 11.54 2.17 -26.65
N ALA A 92 10.62 1.58 -25.88
CA ALA A 92 10.54 1.81 -24.45
C ALA A 92 11.58 0.96 -23.70
N PRO A 93 12.22 1.49 -22.64
CA PRO A 93 13.13 0.71 -21.80
C PRO A 93 12.48 -0.59 -21.32
N ALA A 94 13.25 -1.68 -21.26
CA ALA A 94 12.73 -3.02 -20.98
C ALA A 94 12.02 -3.14 -19.61
N TRP A 95 12.33 -2.24 -18.68
CA TRP A 95 11.73 -2.18 -17.34
C TRP A 95 10.42 -1.41 -17.27
N VAL A 96 10.03 -0.68 -18.32
CA VAL A 96 8.73 -0.01 -18.38
C VAL A 96 7.67 -1.05 -18.70
N VAL A 97 6.67 -1.16 -17.82
CA VAL A 97 5.53 -2.11 -17.93
C VAL A 97 4.26 -1.41 -18.40
N ALA A 98 4.04 -0.18 -17.95
CA ALA A 98 2.92 0.67 -18.35
C ALA A 98 3.29 2.15 -18.25
N GLN A 99 2.47 3.00 -18.87
CA GLN A 99 2.61 4.47 -18.85
C GLN A 99 1.23 5.14 -18.88
N ALA A 100 1.01 6.07 -17.97
CA ALA A 100 -0.12 6.99 -17.97
C ALA A 100 0.19 8.30 -18.74
N PHE A 101 -0.79 8.79 -19.49
CA PHE A 101 -0.72 10.03 -20.26
C PHE A 101 -1.94 10.91 -19.96
N GLY A 102 -1.68 12.20 -19.72
CA GLY A 102 -2.75 13.16 -19.44
C GLY A 102 -3.54 12.77 -18.19
N THR A 103 -4.87 12.71 -18.34
CA THR A 103 -5.81 12.45 -17.22
C THR A 103 -6.71 11.25 -17.44
N ASP A 104 -6.59 10.54 -18.58
CA ASP A 104 -7.48 9.44 -18.96
C ASP A 104 -6.80 8.27 -19.69
N THR A 105 -5.56 8.39 -20.16
CA THR A 105 -4.99 7.40 -21.09
C THR A 105 -3.91 6.56 -20.42
N ILE A 106 -3.97 5.24 -20.58
CA ILE A 106 -2.98 4.28 -20.06
C ILE A 106 -2.53 3.38 -21.21
N ILE A 107 -1.22 3.16 -21.35
CA ILE A 107 -0.66 2.16 -22.24
C ILE A 107 0.00 1.07 -21.39
N ILE A 108 -0.35 -0.20 -21.63
CA ILE A 108 0.21 -1.35 -20.92
C ILE A 108 0.91 -2.26 -21.92
N PHE A 109 2.05 -2.82 -21.51
CA PHE A 109 2.83 -3.84 -22.24
C PHE A 109 2.64 -5.21 -21.56
N PRO A 110 1.61 -5.99 -21.93
CA PRO A 110 1.16 -7.13 -21.14
C PRO A 110 2.21 -8.22 -20.95
N GLU A 111 3.09 -8.43 -21.91
CA GLU A 111 4.15 -9.43 -21.87
C GLU A 111 5.26 -9.08 -20.86
N ARG A 112 5.33 -7.82 -20.42
CA ARG A 112 6.29 -7.34 -19.40
C ARG A 112 5.72 -7.37 -17.98
N ILE A 113 4.47 -7.82 -17.80
CA ILE A 113 3.83 -8.01 -16.49
C ILE A 113 4.44 -9.24 -15.81
N SER A 114 5.66 -9.07 -15.32
CA SER A 114 6.43 -9.99 -14.46
C SER A 114 7.71 -9.33 -13.92
N SER A 115 7.89 -8.02 -14.13
CA SER A 115 9.03 -7.24 -13.65
C SER A 115 8.57 -6.26 -12.56
N TYR A 116 9.30 -6.29 -11.45
CA TYR A 116 9.19 -5.37 -10.30
C TYR A 116 8.87 -3.92 -10.70
N PRO A 117 7.99 -3.18 -9.99
CA PRO A 117 7.39 -3.48 -8.68
C PRO A 117 6.02 -4.21 -8.73
N TYR A 118 5.53 -4.60 -9.91
CA TYR A 118 4.13 -5.04 -10.06
C TYR A 118 3.96 -6.56 -10.02
N ASP A 119 3.18 -7.04 -9.06
CA ASP A 119 2.91 -8.48 -8.87
C ASP A 119 1.63 -8.95 -9.58
N SER A 120 0.82 -8.01 -10.10
CA SER A 120 -0.41 -8.29 -10.85
C SER A 120 -0.82 -7.16 -11.80
N LEU A 121 -1.69 -7.45 -12.75
CA LEU A 121 -2.27 -6.46 -13.67
C LEU A 121 -3.11 -5.41 -12.91
N GLU A 122 -3.81 -5.83 -11.85
CA GLU A 122 -4.60 -4.96 -10.99
C GLU A 122 -3.71 -3.93 -10.28
N ALA A 123 -2.51 -4.35 -9.87
CA ALA A 123 -1.54 -3.50 -9.21
C ALA A 123 -0.98 -2.44 -10.18
N VAL A 124 -0.62 -2.85 -11.41
CA VAL A 124 -0.26 -1.94 -12.52
C VAL A 124 -1.39 -0.94 -12.78
N MET A 125 -2.62 -1.42 -12.92
CA MET A 125 -3.78 -0.56 -13.20
C MET A 125 -4.00 0.49 -12.10
N LEU A 126 -3.93 0.09 -10.82
CA LEU A 126 -4.03 1.03 -9.71
C LEU A 126 -2.91 2.08 -9.76
N HIS A 127 -1.67 1.65 -10.00
CA HIS A 127 -0.53 2.54 -10.11
C HIS A 127 -0.72 3.61 -11.20
N GLU A 128 -1.09 3.20 -12.41
CA GLU A 128 -1.29 4.11 -13.53
C GLU A 128 -2.50 5.03 -13.33
N ILE A 129 -3.58 4.53 -12.73
CA ILE A 129 -4.75 5.35 -12.39
C ILE A 129 -4.38 6.40 -11.33
N VAL A 130 -3.51 6.09 -10.37
CA VAL A 130 -3.02 7.09 -9.40
C VAL A 130 -2.29 8.24 -10.11
N HIS A 131 -1.50 7.96 -11.15
CA HIS A 131 -0.87 9.01 -11.95
C HIS A 131 -1.91 9.90 -12.63
N LEU A 132 -2.91 9.32 -13.30
CA LEU A 132 -4.00 10.07 -13.93
C LEU A 132 -4.76 10.94 -12.92
N ALA A 133 -5.11 10.36 -11.76
CA ALA A 133 -5.83 11.04 -10.70
C ALA A 133 -5.00 12.20 -10.10
N LEU A 134 -3.68 12.03 -9.95
CA LEU A 134 -2.79 13.08 -9.47
C LEU A 134 -2.69 14.24 -10.46
N VAL A 135 -2.51 13.95 -11.75
CA VAL A 135 -2.47 14.98 -12.80
C VAL A 135 -3.79 15.74 -12.86
N ALA A 136 -4.92 15.01 -12.80
CA ALA A 136 -6.25 15.62 -12.76
C ALA A 136 -6.42 16.50 -11.50
N ARG A 137 -6.03 16.00 -10.33
CA ARG A 137 -6.11 16.72 -9.06
C ARG A 137 -5.23 17.97 -9.02
N ALA A 138 -4.07 17.93 -9.69
CA ALA A 138 -3.17 19.06 -9.85
C ALA A 138 -3.60 20.03 -10.96
N GLY A 139 -4.74 19.80 -11.63
CA GLY A 139 -5.20 20.65 -12.72
C GLY A 139 -4.22 20.69 -13.90
N GLY A 140 -3.51 19.59 -14.16
CA GLY A 140 -2.48 19.48 -15.21
C GLY A 140 -1.17 20.21 -14.90
N GLN A 141 -1.02 20.82 -13.73
CA GLN A 141 0.23 21.45 -13.32
C GLN A 141 1.30 20.39 -12.99
N PRO A 142 2.58 20.67 -13.26
CA PRO A 142 3.66 19.71 -13.01
C PRO A 142 3.86 19.48 -11.51
N LEU A 143 3.95 18.22 -11.10
CA LEU A 143 4.43 17.82 -9.78
C LEU A 143 5.82 17.16 -9.90
N PRO A 144 6.65 17.19 -8.84
CA PRO A 144 7.93 16.48 -8.86
C PRO A 144 7.75 14.98 -9.10
N ARG A 145 8.63 14.39 -9.91
CA ARG A 145 8.53 12.96 -10.24
C ARG A 145 8.56 12.06 -9.01
N TRP A 146 9.45 12.31 -8.06
CA TRP A 146 9.49 11.52 -6.82
C TRP A 146 8.15 11.53 -6.07
N PHE A 147 7.36 12.60 -6.18
CA PHE A 147 6.06 12.69 -5.54
C PHE A 147 5.03 11.81 -6.27
N HIS A 148 4.97 11.89 -7.61
CA HIS A 148 4.13 11.01 -8.43
C HIS A 148 4.38 9.54 -8.10
N GLU A 149 5.63 9.12 -8.25
CA GLU A 149 6.04 7.73 -8.09
C GLU A 149 5.86 7.27 -6.63
N GLY A 150 6.19 8.13 -5.66
CA GLY A 150 6.04 7.81 -4.24
C GLY A 150 4.58 7.62 -3.83
N VAL A 151 3.66 8.45 -4.35
CA VAL A 151 2.23 8.31 -4.08
C VAL A 151 1.69 7.04 -4.72
N ALA A 152 1.97 6.80 -6.00
CA ALA A 152 1.53 5.61 -6.72
C ALA A 152 1.96 4.31 -6.01
N VAL A 153 3.23 4.19 -5.65
CA VAL A 153 3.74 3.01 -4.93
C VAL A 153 3.19 2.92 -3.50
N SER A 154 3.01 4.05 -2.79
CA SER A 154 2.48 4.03 -1.41
C SER A 154 1.00 3.60 -1.32
N VAL A 155 0.23 3.75 -2.40
CA VAL A 155 -1.19 3.36 -2.45
C VAL A 155 -1.33 1.86 -2.76
N GLU A 156 -0.33 1.26 -3.38
CA GLU A 156 -0.34 -0.10 -3.92
C GLU A 156 -0.06 -1.22 -2.89
N ALA A 157 0.49 -0.89 -1.72
CA ALA A 157 0.73 -1.79 -0.57
C ALA A 157 1.22 -3.23 -0.88
N GLY A 158 2.54 -3.39 -1.00
CA GLY A 158 3.22 -4.69 -0.90
C GLY A 158 4.73 -4.55 -1.03
N TRP A 159 5.51 -4.99 -0.03
CA TRP A 159 6.98 -4.98 -0.10
C TRP A 159 7.57 -6.35 0.22
N GLY A 160 8.32 -6.94 -0.71
CA GLY A 160 9.16 -8.12 -0.46
C GLY A 160 10.43 -7.81 0.34
N LEU A 161 11.05 -8.83 0.94
CA LEU A 161 12.22 -8.71 1.84
C LEU A 161 13.45 -8.04 1.19
N GLY A 162 13.68 -8.26 -0.11
CA GLY A 162 14.81 -7.64 -0.83
C GLY A 162 14.68 -6.11 -0.99
N SER A 163 13.45 -5.61 -1.14
CA SER A 163 13.14 -4.19 -1.19
C SER A 163 13.45 -3.50 0.14
N GLN A 164 13.19 -4.18 1.26
CA GLN A 164 13.43 -3.65 2.60
C GLN A 164 14.93 -3.45 2.87
N ALA A 165 15.78 -4.42 2.52
CA ALA A 165 17.23 -4.30 2.69
C ALA A 165 17.84 -3.17 1.84
N ARG A 166 17.38 -3.01 0.59
CA ARG A 166 17.82 -1.93 -0.30
C ARG A 166 17.37 -0.56 0.21
N LEU A 167 16.11 -0.44 0.64
CA LEU A 167 15.58 0.77 1.25
C LEU A 167 16.37 1.15 2.52
N LEU A 168 16.64 0.18 3.41
CA LEU A 168 17.46 0.38 4.60
C LEU A 168 18.83 0.97 4.25
N LEU A 169 19.55 0.37 3.29
CA LEU A 169 20.87 0.84 2.87
C LEU A 169 20.82 2.24 2.23
N ALA A 170 19.84 2.49 1.36
CA ALA A 170 19.71 3.76 0.67
C ALA A 170 19.30 4.89 1.63
N ALA A 171 18.28 4.67 2.46
CA ALA A 171 17.80 5.64 3.44
C ALA A 171 18.83 5.91 4.56
N ALA A 172 19.65 4.91 4.93
CA ALA A 172 20.73 5.11 5.90
C ALA A 172 21.74 6.19 5.46
N ARG A 173 21.92 6.42 4.15
CA ARG A 173 22.79 7.50 3.63
C ARG A 173 22.19 8.89 3.78
N GLY A 174 20.88 9.00 4.04
CA GLY A 174 20.16 10.27 4.14
C GLY A 174 20.31 11.19 2.90
N PRO A 175 20.02 10.70 1.68
CA PRO A 175 20.25 11.44 0.44
C PRO A 175 19.30 12.62 0.31
N ALA A 176 19.72 13.82 -0.11
CA ALA A 176 18.78 14.95 -0.27
C ALA A 176 17.68 14.63 -1.31
N ILE A 177 16.54 15.34 -1.29
CA ILE A 177 15.46 15.04 -2.24
C ILE A 177 15.89 15.25 -3.70
N ASP A 178 16.83 16.18 -3.93
CA ASP A 178 17.45 16.40 -5.23
C ASP A 178 18.28 15.19 -5.71
N ASP A 179 18.89 14.45 -4.79
CA ASP A 179 19.60 13.22 -5.11
C ASP A 179 18.62 12.12 -5.52
N VAL A 180 17.48 11.99 -4.83
CA VAL A 180 16.40 11.07 -5.22
C VAL A 180 15.86 11.43 -6.61
N SER A 181 15.67 12.73 -6.86
CA SER A 181 15.23 13.24 -8.18
C SER A 181 16.26 12.97 -9.27
N ARG A 182 17.55 12.94 -8.94
CA ARG A 182 18.63 12.58 -9.87
C ARG A 182 18.63 11.08 -10.19
N LEU A 183 18.33 10.21 -9.22
CA LEU A 183 18.23 8.77 -9.45
C LEU A 183 17.16 8.42 -10.50
N PHE A 184 16.02 9.12 -10.51
CA PHE A 184 14.99 8.94 -11.54
C PHE A 184 15.44 9.32 -12.96
N ARG A 185 16.52 10.11 -13.11
CA ARG A 185 17.13 10.45 -14.41
C ARG A 185 18.19 9.44 -14.86
N SER A 186 18.54 8.47 -14.02
CA SER A 186 19.46 7.40 -14.38
C SER A 186 18.78 6.42 -15.32
N GLU A 187 19.53 5.92 -16.32
CA GLU A 187 19.07 4.82 -17.19
C GLU A 187 19.26 3.44 -16.51
N SER A 188 19.89 3.41 -15.33
CA SER A 188 20.19 2.21 -14.55
C SER A 188 18.98 1.73 -13.78
N HIS A 189 18.49 0.53 -14.08
CA HIS A 189 17.36 -0.09 -13.39
C HIS A 189 17.50 -0.17 -11.85
N PRO A 190 18.67 -0.54 -11.28
CA PRO A 190 18.91 -0.49 -9.83
C PRO A 190 18.75 0.91 -9.20
N ASP A 191 19.16 1.96 -9.91
CA ASP A 191 19.06 3.34 -9.41
C ASP A 191 17.60 3.79 -9.38
N THR A 192 16.85 3.53 -10.46
CA THR A 192 15.43 3.84 -10.56
C THR A 192 14.63 3.08 -9.49
N THR A 193 14.94 1.79 -9.29
CA THR A 193 14.37 0.98 -8.19
C THR A 193 14.61 1.62 -6.82
N THR A 194 15.82 2.13 -6.59
CA THR A 194 16.17 2.83 -5.35
C THR A 194 15.41 4.15 -5.19
N ALA A 195 15.21 4.88 -6.29
CA ALA A 195 14.45 6.11 -6.32
C ALA A 195 12.98 5.87 -5.93
N TYR A 196 12.34 4.84 -6.50
CA TYR A 196 10.99 4.41 -6.14
C TYR A 196 10.87 4.09 -4.64
N LEU A 197 11.81 3.30 -4.11
CA LEU A 197 11.83 2.92 -2.69
C LEU A 197 11.92 4.15 -1.77
N LEU A 198 12.84 5.07 -2.06
CA LEU A 198 13.03 6.29 -1.26
C LEU A 198 11.82 7.23 -1.34
N ALA A 199 11.26 7.39 -2.55
CA ALA A 199 10.07 8.19 -2.79
C ALA A 199 8.85 7.66 -2.02
N ALA A 200 8.58 6.35 -2.13
CA ALA A 200 7.47 5.72 -1.43
C ALA A 200 7.62 5.79 0.08
N ALA A 201 8.83 5.56 0.61
CA ALA A 201 9.10 5.67 2.04
C ALA A 201 8.89 7.09 2.58
N LEU A 202 9.26 8.12 1.81
CA LEU A 202 8.99 9.51 2.16
C LEU A 202 7.47 9.80 2.18
N ILE A 203 6.75 9.40 1.13
CA ILE A 203 5.30 9.65 1.06
C ILE A 203 4.54 8.90 2.15
N GLU A 204 4.90 7.65 2.42
CA GLU A 204 4.29 6.87 3.50
C GLU A 204 4.50 7.52 4.86
N ASP A 205 5.72 7.99 5.13
CA ASP A 205 6.06 8.72 6.36
C ASP A 205 5.31 10.07 6.48
N VAL A 206 5.11 10.78 5.38
CA VAL A 206 4.29 12.01 5.35
C VAL A 206 2.82 11.69 5.62
N ARG A 207 2.26 10.68 4.94
CA ARG A 207 0.86 10.23 5.12
C ARG A 207 0.59 9.75 6.54
N ALA A 208 1.54 9.02 7.14
CA ALA A 208 1.42 8.54 8.50
C ALA A 208 1.34 9.68 9.54
N ARG A 209 2.05 10.80 9.32
CA ARG A 209 2.08 11.93 10.27
C ARG A 209 1.01 12.98 10.04
N HIS A 210 0.71 13.28 8.78
CA HIS A 210 -0.15 14.41 8.41
C HIS A 210 -1.53 13.95 7.91
N GLY A 211 -1.74 12.65 7.78
CA GLY A 211 -2.97 12.05 7.33
C GLY A 211 -2.87 11.50 5.91
N GLN A 212 -3.68 10.48 5.62
CA GLN A 212 -3.59 9.72 4.39
C GLN A 212 -3.89 10.55 3.13
N HIS A 213 -4.76 11.56 3.27
CA HIS A 213 -5.29 12.43 2.21
C HIS A 213 -4.34 13.58 1.77
N VAL A 214 -3.20 13.73 2.45
CA VAL A 214 -2.24 14.82 2.21
C VAL A 214 -1.76 14.91 0.75
N PRO A 215 -1.50 13.81 0.03
CA PRO A 215 -1.10 13.91 -1.37
C PRO A 215 -2.10 14.68 -2.24
N GLY A 216 -3.38 14.36 -2.13
CA GLY A 216 -4.44 15.05 -2.85
C GLY A 216 -4.69 16.48 -2.40
N ALA A 217 -4.41 16.80 -1.13
CA ALA A 217 -4.45 18.17 -0.62
C ALA A 217 -3.33 19.04 -1.23
N ILE A 218 -2.09 18.53 -1.23
CA ILE A 218 -0.93 19.17 -1.87
C ILE A 218 -1.22 19.42 -3.35
N ALA A 219 -1.64 18.38 -4.09
CA ALA A 219 -1.98 18.51 -5.51
C ALA A 219 -3.09 19.55 -5.74
N GLY A 220 -4.10 19.61 -4.87
CA GLY A 220 -5.17 20.60 -4.95
C GLY A 220 -4.69 22.05 -4.76
N HIS A 221 -3.67 22.31 -3.92
CA HIS A 221 -3.04 23.64 -3.85
C HIS A 221 -2.27 23.99 -5.11
N VAL A 222 -1.55 23.01 -5.67
CA VAL A 222 -0.81 23.19 -6.93
C VAL A 222 -1.77 23.53 -8.07
N ALA A 223 -2.93 22.88 -8.14
CA ALA A 223 -3.98 23.21 -9.11
C ALA A 223 -4.45 24.66 -9.04
N ARG A 224 -4.37 25.29 -7.85
CA ARG A 224 -4.71 26.70 -7.63
C ARG A 224 -3.54 27.66 -7.91
N GLY A 225 -2.44 27.18 -8.48
CA GLY A 225 -1.26 27.98 -8.84
C GLY A 225 -0.24 28.15 -7.71
N THR A 226 -0.37 27.41 -6.61
CA THR A 226 0.65 27.40 -5.55
C THR A 226 1.86 26.57 -6.01
N SER A 227 3.09 27.02 -5.74
CA SER A 227 4.27 26.18 -6.02
C SER A 227 4.24 24.90 -5.18
N PHE A 228 4.79 23.80 -5.70
CA PHE A 228 4.81 22.52 -5.00
C PHE A 228 5.41 22.63 -3.59
N ASP A 229 6.56 23.29 -3.44
CA ASP A 229 7.22 23.44 -2.13
C ASP A 229 6.35 24.19 -1.12
N ARG A 230 5.61 25.21 -1.60
CA ARG A 230 4.72 25.98 -0.75
C ARG A 230 3.47 25.17 -0.40
N ALA A 231 2.90 24.42 -1.35
CA ALA A 231 1.78 23.52 -1.11
C ALA A 231 2.15 22.43 -0.09
N PHE A 232 3.33 21.83 -0.24
CA PHE A 232 3.88 20.86 0.71
C PHE A 232 4.04 21.48 2.10
N TRP A 233 4.58 22.69 2.20
CA TRP A 233 4.71 23.40 3.48
C TRP A 233 3.37 23.74 4.13
N ILE A 234 2.35 24.13 3.34
CA ILE A 234 1.02 24.43 3.86
C ILE A 234 0.40 23.20 4.52
N GLU A 235 0.53 22.03 3.89
CA GLU A 235 -0.09 20.78 4.38
C GLU A 235 0.72 20.08 5.48
N THR A 236 2.05 20.22 5.46
CA THR A 236 2.93 19.48 6.40
C THR A 236 3.56 20.35 7.48
N GLY A 237 3.62 21.68 7.28
CA GLY A 237 4.39 22.59 8.13
C GLY A 237 5.91 22.51 7.92
N ASP A 238 6.38 21.72 6.95
CA ASP A 238 7.79 21.43 6.74
C ASP A 238 8.25 21.64 5.30
N THR A 239 9.55 21.79 5.13
CA THR A 239 10.16 21.72 3.79
C THR A 239 10.33 20.27 3.37
N VAL A 240 10.36 20.02 2.06
CA VAL A 240 10.55 18.67 1.50
C VAL A 240 11.82 18.03 2.05
N ASP A 241 12.96 18.74 2.08
CA ASP A 241 14.22 18.20 2.62
C ASP A 241 14.15 17.84 4.10
N ARG A 242 13.41 18.61 4.92
CA ARG A 242 13.26 18.28 6.34
C ARG A 242 12.39 17.05 6.53
N ALA A 243 11.29 16.94 5.76
CA ALA A 243 10.45 15.76 5.77
C ALA A 243 11.23 14.51 5.35
N ALA A 244 12.00 14.63 4.28
CA ALA A 244 12.85 13.57 3.77
C ALA A 244 13.95 13.19 4.78
N GLY A 245 14.64 14.18 5.34
CA GLY A 245 15.59 14.03 6.45
C GLY A 245 15.05 13.23 7.64
N ARG A 246 13.78 13.46 8.00
CA ARG A 246 13.09 12.73 9.06
C ARG A 246 12.65 11.33 8.64
N ALA A 247 12.10 11.16 7.44
CA ALA A 247 11.72 9.85 6.91
C ALA A 247 12.90 8.87 6.97
N TRP A 248 14.09 9.34 6.56
CA TRP A 248 15.32 8.54 6.63
C TRP A 248 15.81 8.27 8.04
N SER A 249 15.42 9.08 9.03
CA SER A 249 15.96 8.97 10.40
C SER A 249 15.61 7.63 11.07
N ALA A 250 14.45 7.06 10.75
CA ALA A 250 14.04 5.73 11.21
C ALA A 250 15.03 4.64 10.73
N TYR A 251 15.57 4.80 9.53
CA TYR A 251 16.52 3.87 8.91
C TYR A 251 17.98 4.15 9.34
N ARG A 252 18.31 5.39 9.71
CA ARG A 252 19.62 5.76 10.29
C ARG A 252 19.83 5.25 11.72
N GLY A 253 18.75 4.91 12.43
CA GLY A 253 18.85 4.27 13.76
C GLY A 253 19.72 3.01 13.75
N TRP A 254 19.73 2.29 12.62
CA TRP A 254 20.57 1.11 12.38
C TRP A 254 22.07 1.41 12.36
N SER A 255 22.48 2.50 11.72
CA SER A 255 23.88 2.94 11.65
C SER A 255 24.46 3.33 13.00
N ARG A 256 23.62 3.74 13.97
CA ARG A 256 24.06 4.14 15.32
C ARG A 256 24.44 2.96 16.21
N TRP A 257 23.78 1.82 16.08
CA TRP A 257 24.12 0.63 16.86
C TRP A 257 25.09 -0.32 16.12
N MET A 258 25.27 -0.14 14.81
CA MET A 258 26.18 -0.94 13.99
C MET A 258 27.59 -1.08 14.61
N PRO A 259 28.22 -0.01 15.14
CA PRO A 259 29.51 -0.14 15.83
C PRO A 259 29.45 -0.94 17.13
N VAL A 260 28.29 -0.96 17.80
CA VAL A 260 28.08 -1.70 19.05
C VAL A 260 27.97 -3.19 18.75
N VAL A 261 27.20 -3.59 17.74
CA VAL A 261 26.95 -5.00 17.39
C VAL A 261 28.05 -5.63 16.55
N THR A 262 28.78 -4.84 15.76
CA THR A 262 29.99 -5.30 15.04
C THR A 262 31.28 -5.09 15.84
N SER A 263 31.18 -4.58 17.07
CA SER A 263 32.34 -4.54 17.95
C SER A 263 32.88 -5.95 18.19
N PRO A 264 34.20 -6.11 18.37
CA PRO A 264 34.78 -7.39 18.79
C PRO A 264 34.09 -7.95 20.04
N ALA A 265 33.66 -7.08 20.97
CA ALA A 265 32.95 -7.46 22.18
C ALA A 265 31.55 -8.05 21.91
N ALA A 266 30.82 -7.55 20.93
CA ALA A 266 29.53 -8.09 20.55
C ALA A 266 29.64 -9.45 19.84
N LEU A 267 30.65 -9.64 19.00
CA LEU A 267 30.97 -10.96 18.44
C LEU A 267 31.21 -12.00 19.55
N TRP A 268 32.04 -11.65 20.53
CA TRP A 268 32.25 -12.52 21.71
C TRP A 268 30.97 -12.74 22.51
N SER A 269 30.14 -11.70 22.69
CA SER A 269 28.86 -11.82 23.39
C SER A 269 27.88 -12.74 22.67
N TRP A 270 27.80 -12.70 21.34
CA TRP A 270 27.00 -13.62 20.53
C TRP A 270 27.52 -15.06 20.61
N ILE A 271 28.83 -15.25 20.53
CA ILE A 271 29.46 -16.57 20.70
C ILE A 271 29.14 -17.14 22.09
N LEU A 272 29.26 -16.33 23.15
CA LEU A 272 28.92 -16.73 24.51
C LEU A 272 27.43 -17.03 24.68
N ALA A 273 26.54 -16.22 24.10
CA ALA A 273 25.11 -16.45 24.15
C ALA A 273 24.74 -17.77 23.45
N LEU A 274 25.31 -18.05 22.28
CA LEU A 274 25.12 -19.33 21.59
C LEU A 274 25.69 -20.50 22.39
N ALA A 275 26.87 -20.34 22.99
CA ALA A 275 27.46 -21.35 23.86
C ALA A 275 26.59 -21.61 25.10
N PHE A 276 26.01 -20.57 25.68
CA PHE A 276 25.08 -20.66 26.81
C PHE A 276 23.78 -21.37 26.41
N VAL A 277 23.17 -20.99 25.28
CA VAL A 277 21.98 -21.68 24.75
C VAL A 277 22.27 -23.16 24.48
N ALA A 278 23.40 -23.46 23.83
CA ALA A 278 23.83 -24.84 23.58
C ALA A 278 24.05 -25.61 24.90
N PHE A 279 24.62 -24.96 25.92
CA PHE A 279 24.80 -25.53 27.24
C PHE A 279 23.46 -25.82 27.92
N VAL A 280 22.51 -24.88 27.92
CA VAL A 280 21.17 -25.07 28.49
C VAL A 280 20.45 -26.21 27.77
N LEU A 281 20.47 -26.24 26.45
CA LEU A 281 19.87 -27.33 25.66
C LEU A 281 20.53 -28.69 25.97
N LYS A 282 21.86 -28.72 26.11
CA LYS A 282 22.60 -29.93 26.50
C LYS A 282 22.23 -30.39 27.91
N VAL A 283 22.08 -29.48 28.86
CA VAL A 283 21.69 -29.79 30.24
C VAL A 283 20.24 -30.27 30.30
N ARG A 284 19.32 -29.68 29.53
CA ARG A 284 17.93 -30.14 29.43
C ARG A 284 17.85 -31.56 28.85
N ARG A 285 18.54 -31.81 27.73
CA ARG A 285 18.63 -33.15 27.12
C ARG A 285 19.29 -34.18 28.03
N ARG A 286 20.27 -33.78 28.85
CA ARG A 286 20.93 -34.68 29.81
C ARG A 286 20.04 -34.98 31.01
N ARG A 287 19.18 -34.05 31.43
CA ARG A 287 18.16 -34.28 32.47
C ARG A 287 17.06 -35.21 31.99
N GLU A 288 16.62 -35.06 30.74
CA GLU A 288 15.65 -35.97 30.11
C GLU A 288 16.22 -37.40 30.01
N ARG A 289 17.50 -37.55 29.63
CA ARG A 289 18.16 -38.86 29.56
C ARG A 289 18.41 -39.50 30.93
N ARG A 290 18.64 -38.72 31.98
CA ARG A 290 18.79 -39.26 33.34
C ARG A 290 17.47 -39.77 33.90
N ARG A 291 16.36 -39.08 33.63
CA ARG A 291 15.02 -39.55 34.02
C ARG A 291 14.67 -40.89 33.39
N GLN A 292 15.07 -41.12 32.14
CA GLN A 292 14.87 -42.42 31.49
C GLN A 292 15.68 -43.53 32.15
N TRP A 293 16.94 -43.26 32.55
CA TRP A 293 17.73 -44.26 33.27
C TRP A 293 17.23 -44.53 34.68
N ASP A 294 16.75 -43.51 35.40
CA ASP A 294 16.15 -43.71 36.72
C ASP A 294 14.84 -44.53 36.60
N GLU A 295 14.04 -44.33 35.54
CA GLU A 295 12.82 -45.12 35.26
C GLU A 295 13.11 -46.56 34.80
N ASP A 296 14.20 -46.78 34.06
CA ASP A 296 14.65 -48.11 33.62
C ASP A 296 15.23 -48.91 34.81
N ASP A 297 16.05 -48.28 35.66
CA ASP A 297 16.63 -48.88 36.87
C ASP A 297 15.52 -49.28 37.87
N ASP A 298 14.52 -48.42 38.08
CA ASP A 298 13.37 -48.72 38.97
C ASP A 298 12.53 -49.91 38.44
N GLN A 299 12.38 -50.04 37.12
CA GLN A 299 11.68 -51.17 36.49
C GLN A 299 12.47 -52.48 36.56
N GLU A 300 13.80 -52.42 36.42
CA GLU A 300 14.67 -53.58 36.59
C GLU A 300 14.67 -54.08 38.05
N ASP A 301 14.69 -53.16 39.02
CA ASP A 301 14.58 -53.48 40.44
C ASP A 301 13.20 -54.06 40.81
N GLU A 302 12.10 -53.52 40.28
CA GLU A 302 10.76 -54.09 40.47
C GLU A 302 10.63 -55.49 39.84
N ALA A 303 11.15 -55.69 38.62
CA ALA A 303 11.13 -57.00 37.95
C ALA A 303 11.97 -58.04 38.70
N ALA A 304 13.13 -57.66 39.25
CA ALA A 304 13.97 -58.54 40.06
C ALA A 304 13.28 -58.95 41.37
N LEU A 305 12.52 -58.03 42.00
CA LEU A 305 11.74 -58.32 43.21
C LEU A 305 10.53 -59.22 42.91
N GLU A 306 9.87 -59.05 41.76
CA GLU A 306 8.80 -59.95 41.31
C GLU A 306 9.33 -61.35 41.02
N GLU A 307 10.47 -61.47 40.32
CA GLU A 307 11.11 -62.76 40.01
C GLU A 307 11.58 -63.49 41.29
N GLU A 308 12.10 -62.75 42.29
CA GLU A 308 12.48 -63.31 43.59
C GLU A 308 11.25 -63.78 44.41
N SER A 309 10.10 -63.11 44.27
CA SER A 309 8.84 -63.53 44.91
C SER A 309 8.20 -64.75 44.24
N GLU A 310 8.35 -64.91 42.92
CA GLU A 310 7.83 -66.06 42.15
C GLU A 310 8.65 -67.34 42.41
N ILE A 311 9.94 -67.19 42.75
CA ILE A 311 10.80 -68.29 43.20
C ILE A 311 10.41 -68.78 44.62
N ASP A 312 9.96 -67.90 45.51
CA ASP A 312 9.52 -68.22 46.88
C ASP A 312 8.11 -68.88 46.91
N GLU A 313 7.24 -68.61 45.93
CA GLU A 313 5.93 -69.26 45.82
C GLU A 313 5.94 -70.65 45.14
N SER A 314 7.10 -71.15 44.66
CA SER A 314 7.17 -72.48 44.04
C SER A 314 6.98 -73.59 45.08
N PRO A 315 5.88 -74.38 45.04
CA PRO A 315 5.59 -75.33 46.11
C PRO A 315 6.58 -76.49 46.10
N PRO A 316 6.94 -77.05 47.28
CA PRO A 316 7.95 -78.09 47.38
C PRO A 316 7.54 -79.30 46.53
N ARG A 317 8.43 -79.65 45.60
CA ARG A 317 8.31 -80.77 44.69
C ARG A 317 8.27 -82.07 45.51
N ASN A 318 7.07 -82.61 45.70
CA ASN A 318 6.83 -83.79 46.51
C ASN A 318 7.40 -85.03 45.81
N HIS A 319 8.61 -85.45 46.20
CA HIS A 319 9.18 -86.73 45.80
C HIS A 319 8.60 -87.84 46.70
N ARG A 320 7.86 -88.75 46.08
CA ARG A 320 7.47 -90.04 46.63
C ARG A 320 8.26 -91.14 45.94
#